data_AF-A0A914UVC5-F1
#
_entry.id   AF-A0A914UVC5-F1
#
_cell.length_a   1.000
_cell.length_b   1.000
_cell.length_c   1.000
_cell.angle_alpha   90.00
_cell.angle_beta   90.00
_cell.angle_gamma   90.00
#
_symmetry.space_group_name_H-M   'P 1'
#
loop_
_entity.id
_entity.type
_entity.pdbx_description
1 polymer ?
#
loop_
_entity_poly.entity_id
_entity_poly.type
_entity_poly.pdbx_seq_one_letter_code
_entity_poly.pdbx_strand_id
1 'polypeptide(L)'
;MKRVLLQGVIDGKPRIVEFLTRQGADINAQDNEGWTPLHAAACCGNPEIVRFLISQGVDLTITNSDKELPIDLAEDDECRHILEEEYERQGIDPDDCKNLEEETMMRDVAEWLRTSVMADRAHPRTGATSLHVAAAKGYIKLINLLLQAGADVN
;
A
#
# COMPACT_ATOMS: atom_id res chain seq x y z
N MET A 1 -3.69 19.45 -7.74
CA MET A 1 -3.90 19.73 -6.30
C MET A 1 -3.36 18.63 -5.37
N LYS A 2 -3.27 17.36 -5.77
CA LYS A 2 -2.87 16.26 -4.87
C LYS A 2 -1.43 16.28 -4.29
N ARG A 3 -0.50 17.07 -4.85
CA ARG A 3 0.94 17.06 -4.45
C ARG A 3 1.36 18.13 -3.44
N VAL A 4 0.46 19.05 -3.09
CA VAL A 4 0.84 20.22 -2.26
C VAL A 4 1.18 19.79 -0.83
N LEU A 5 0.48 18.78 -0.29
CA LEU A 5 0.75 18.25 1.03
C LEU A 5 2.10 17.52 1.08
N LEU A 6 2.38 16.61 0.14
CA LEU A 6 3.67 15.92 0.05
C LEU A 6 4.84 16.92 -0.05
N GLN A 7 4.73 17.95 -0.89
CA GLN A 7 5.80 18.93 -1.01
C GLN A 7 6.05 19.68 0.31
N GLY A 8 5.00 19.99 1.08
CA GLY A 8 5.14 20.60 2.41
C GLY A 8 5.86 19.70 3.42
N VAL A 9 5.67 18.38 3.29
CA VAL A 9 6.38 17.37 4.10
C VAL A 9 7.85 17.29 3.72
N ILE A 10 8.15 17.17 2.42
CA ILE A 10 9.53 17.08 1.89
C ILE A 10 10.33 18.34 2.24
N ASP A 11 9.69 19.51 2.17
CA ASP A 11 10.27 20.78 2.58
C ASP A 11 10.56 20.87 4.08
N GLY A 12 10.10 19.91 4.89
CA GLY A 12 10.27 19.89 6.35
C GLY A 12 9.54 21.04 7.05
N LYS A 13 8.35 21.42 6.57
CA LYS A 13 7.59 22.56 7.11
C LYS A 13 6.30 22.10 7.82
N PRO A 14 6.38 21.67 9.10
CA PRO A 14 5.23 21.19 9.88
C PRO A 14 4.02 22.14 9.84
N ARG A 15 4.25 23.45 9.99
CA ARG A 15 3.18 24.46 9.94
C ARG A 15 2.40 24.48 8.62
N ILE A 16 3.07 24.21 7.49
CA ILE A 16 2.42 24.14 6.19
C ILE A 16 1.62 22.84 6.08
N VAL A 17 2.19 21.72 6.52
CA VAL A 17 1.51 20.41 6.55
C VAL A 17 0.24 20.49 7.40
N GLU A 18 0.32 21.06 8.60
CA GLU A 18 -0.82 21.30 9.48
C GLU A 18 -1.90 22.17 8.82
N PHE A 19 -1.48 23.29 8.22
CA PHE A 19 -2.39 24.22 7.56
C PHE A 19 -3.13 23.52 6.41
N LEU A 20 -2.41 22.82 5.53
CA LEU A 20 -2.98 22.11 4.39
C LEU A 20 -3.94 21.00 4.84
N THR A 21 -3.58 20.24 5.87
CA THR A 21 -4.43 19.19 6.44
C THR A 21 -5.74 19.78 6.98
N ARG A 22 -5.67 20.92 7.69
CA ARG A 22 -6.86 21.65 8.16
C ARG A 22 -7.74 22.21 7.04
N GLN A 23 -7.18 22.45 5.85
CA GLN A 23 -7.94 22.86 4.67
C GLN A 23 -8.59 21.67 3.94
N GLY A 24 -8.52 20.45 4.49
CA GLY A 24 -9.09 19.25 3.88
C GLY A 24 -8.19 18.61 2.82
N ALA A 25 -6.87 18.82 2.90
CA ALA A 25 -5.94 18.05 2.10
C ALA A 25 -6.06 16.56 2.45
N ASP A 26 -6.06 15.72 1.42
CA ASP A 26 -6.10 14.28 1.58
C ASP A 26 -4.76 13.77 2.13
N ILE A 27 -4.78 13.34 3.39
CA ILE A 27 -3.61 12.86 4.14
C ILE A 27 -3.10 11.50 3.65
N ASN A 28 -3.93 10.77 2.90
CA ASN A 28 -3.59 9.48 2.29
C ASN A 28 -3.32 9.63 0.79
N ALA A 29 -3.23 10.86 0.27
CA ALA A 29 -3.00 11.09 -1.14
C ALA A 29 -1.67 10.48 -1.60
N GLN A 30 -1.75 9.57 -2.56
CA GLN A 30 -0.58 9.01 -3.22
C GLN A 30 -0.13 9.88 -4.39
N ASP A 31 1.18 10.02 -4.54
CA ASP A 31 1.77 10.58 -5.75
C ASP A 31 1.92 9.53 -6.86
N ASN A 32 2.73 9.82 -7.88
CA ASN A 32 2.92 8.92 -9.01
C ASN A 32 3.72 7.66 -8.66
N GLU A 33 4.50 7.71 -7.58
CA GLU A 33 5.31 6.60 -7.09
C GLU A 33 4.58 5.86 -5.95
N GLY A 34 3.34 6.23 -5.65
CA GLY A 34 2.55 5.64 -4.58
C GLY A 34 2.92 6.19 -3.20
N TRP A 35 3.76 7.22 -3.11
CA TRP A 35 4.17 7.79 -1.84
C TRP A 35 3.03 8.58 -1.23
N THR A 36 2.78 8.33 0.05
CA THR A 36 1.87 9.13 0.89
C THR A 36 2.66 10.20 1.64
N PRO A 37 2.01 11.23 2.21
CA PRO A 37 2.64 12.16 3.13
C PRO A 37 3.41 11.47 4.26
N LEU A 38 2.94 10.30 4.73
CA LEU A 38 3.61 9.55 5.79
C LEU A 38 4.90 8.88 5.31
N HIS A 39 4.95 8.32 4.09
CA HIS A 39 6.18 7.81 3.48
C HIS A 39 7.25 8.92 3.41
N ALA A 40 6.86 10.10 2.93
CA ALA A 40 7.76 11.25 2.85
C ALA A 40 8.23 11.70 4.24
N ALA A 41 7.35 11.74 5.24
CA ALA A 41 7.71 12.18 6.59
C ALA A 41 8.71 11.22 7.27
N ALA A 42 8.50 9.91 7.11
CA ALA A 42 9.39 8.87 7.62
C ALA A 42 10.75 8.90 6.90
N CYS A 43 10.74 9.02 5.56
CA CYS A 43 11.95 9.12 4.76
C CYS A 43 12.76 10.39 5.04
N CYS A 44 12.10 11.53 5.28
CA CYS A 44 12.80 12.76 5.67
C CYS A 44 13.25 12.79 7.14
N GLY A 45 12.98 11.74 7.92
CA GLY A 45 13.35 11.66 9.34
C GLY A 45 12.73 12.76 10.20
N ASN A 46 11.47 13.16 9.94
CA ASN A 46 10.82 14.25 10.65
C ASN A 46 9.75 13.75 11.65
N PRO A 47 10.12 13.47 12.92
CA PRO A 47 9.20 12.88 13.89
C PRO A 47 8.03 13.80 14.25
N GLU A 48 8.20 15.12 14.15
CA GLU A 48 7.12 16.10 14.40
C GLU A 48 5.98 15.93 13.38
N ILE A 49 6.33 15.79 12.10
CA ILE A 49 5.35 15.57 11.03
C ILE A 49 4.74 14.18 11.12
N VAL A 50 5.53 13.14 11.44
CA VAL A 50 5.03 11.76 11.63
C VAL A 50 3.97 11.72 12.73
N ARG A 51 4.25 12.27 13.92
CA ARG A 51 3.27 12.33 15.03
C ARG A 51 2.02 13.09 14.62
N PHE A 52 2.16 14.20 13.92
CA PHE A 52 1.02 14.98 13.46
C PHE A 52 0.14 14.15 12.52
N LEU A 53 0.69 13.51 11.48
CA LEU A 53 -0.07 12.71 10.53
C LEU A 53 -0.77 11.52 11.21
N ILE A 54 -0.09 10.83 12.11
CA ILE A 54 -0.68 9.75 12.91
C ILE A 54 -1.86 10.25 13.76
N SER A 55 -1.72 11.42 14.39
CA SER A 55 -2.81 12.02 15.19
C SER A 55 -4.06 12.36 14.36
N GLN A 56 -3.94 12.49 13.04
CA GLN A 56 -5.05 12.75 12.14
C GLN A 56 -5.71 11.45 11.63
N GLY A 57 -5.24 10.27 12.03
CA GLY A 57 -5.80 8.99 11.60
C GLY A 57 -5.42 8.62 10.17
N VAL A 58 -4.18 8.89 9.77
CA VAL A 58 -3.62 8.45 8.49
C VAL A 58 -3.64 6.92 8.37
N ASP A 59 -3.82 6.42 7.15
CA ASP A 59 -3.75 4.99 6.88
C ASP A 59 -2.29 4.55 6.80
N LEU A 60 -1.91 3.66 7.71
CA LEU A 60 -0.57 3.12 7.84
C LEU A 60 -0.30 1.96 6.89
N THR A 61 -1.35 1.33 6.35
CA THR A 61 -1.26 0.10 5.56
C THR A 61 -0.95 0.34 4.09
N ILE A 62 -0.96 1.61 3.66
CA ILE A 62 -0.69 2.00 2.27
C ILE A 62 0.79 1.77 1.97
N THR A 63 1.05 1.03 0.89
CA THR A 63 2.39 0.81 0.35
C THR A 63 2.67 1.68 -0.86
N ASN A 64 3.95 1.99 -1.09
CA ASN A 64 4.41 2.65 -2.31
C ASN A 64 4.51 1.65 -3.48
N SER A 65 4.97 2.12 -4.66
CA SER A 65 5.13 1.27 -5.85
C SER A 65 6.13 0.12 -5.68
N ASP A 66 7.05 0.26 -4.72
CA ASP A 66 8.06 -0.74 -4.36
C ASP A 66 7.60 -1.69 -3.24
N LYS A 67 6.32 -1.60 -2.84
CA LYS A 67 5.70 -2.36 -1.74
C LYS A 67 6.30 -2.05 -0.36
N GLU A 68 6.91 -0.89 -0.20
CA GLU A 68 7.44 -0.42 1.06
C GLU A 68 6.35 0.32 1.83
N LEU A 69 6.33 0.13 3.13
CA LEU A 69 5.50 0.89 4.05
C LEU A 69 6.25 2.12 4.55
N PRO A 70 5.57 3.11 5.15
CA PRO A 70 6.25 4.26 5.75
C PRO A 70 7.31 3.88 6.79
N ILE A 71 7.10 2.79 7.54
CA ILE A 71 8.06 2.29 8.53
C ILE A 71 9.34 1.73 7.89
N ASP A 72 9.26 1.13 6.71
CA ASP A 72 10.43 0.61 5.99
C ASP A 72 11.35 1.74 5.51
N LEU A 73 10.76 2.91 5.24
CA LEU A 73 11.45 4.11 4.78
C LEU A 73 11.94 5.00 5.92
N ALA A 74 11.70 4.66 7.19
CA ALA A 74 12.12 5.49 8.31
C ALA A 74 13.66 5.60 8.38
N GLU A 75 14.17 6.80 8.09
CA GLU A 75 15.62 7.11 8.15
C GLU A 75 16.10 7.31 9.60
N ASP A 76 15.23 7.88 10.44
CA ASP A 76 15.52 8.23 11.83
C ASP A 76 14.90 7.22 12.83
N ASP A 77 15.64 6.90 13.88
CA ASP A 77 15.24 5.94 14.92
C ASP A 77 13.98 6.40 15.69
N GLU A 78 13.81 7.72 15.90
CA GLU A 78 12.62 8.27 16.56
C GLU A 78 11.38 8.09 15.67
N CYS A 79 11.51 8.38 14.37
CA CYS A 79 10.42 8.15 13.40
C CYS A 79 10.02 6.67 13.35
N ARG A 80 11.01 5.77 13.32
CA ARG A 80 10.77 4.34 13.36
C ARG A 80 10.03 3.93 14.64
N HIS A 81 10.50 4.37 15.80
CA HIS A 81 9.88 4.01 17.08
C HIS A 81 8.42 4.46 17.17
N ILE A 82 8.10 5.66 16.68
CA ILE A 82 6.72 6.18 16.65
C ILE A 82 5.83 5.32 15.76
N LEU A 83 6.34 4.91 14.60
CA LEU A 83 5.60 4.05 13.68
C LEU A 83 5.41 2.66 14.28
N GLU A 84 6.46 2.06 14.84
CA GLU A 84 6.38 0.76 15.54
C GLU A 84 5.30 0.78 16.64
N GLU A 85 5.33 1.78 17.52
CA GLU A 85 4.35 1.93 18.60
C GLU A 85 2.92 2.02 18.04
N GLU A 86 2.71 2.78 16.97
CA GLU A 86 1.40 2.97 16.39
C GLU A 86 0.89 1.71 15.66
N TYR A 87 1.76 1.01 14.93
CA TYR A 87 1.42 -0.27 14.28
C TYR A 87 1.03 -1.32 15.32
N GLU A 88 1.82 -1.46 16.40
CA GLU A 88 1.50 -2.37 17.50
C GLU A 88 0.17 -1.98 18.17
N ARG A 89 -0.06 -0.68 18.41
CA ARG A 89 -1.30 -0.19 19.01
C ARG A 89 -2.53 -0.52 18.17
N GLN A 90 -2.42 -0.48 16.85
CA GLN A 90 -3.50 -0.85 15.92
C GLN A 90 -3.54 -2.34 15.60
N GLY A 91 -2.57 -3.13 16.07
CA GLY A 91 -2.44 -4.55 15.76
C GLY A 91 -2.16 -4.80 14.27
N ILE A 92 -1.49 -3.87 13.61
CA ILE A 92 -1.13 -3.95 12.19
C ILE A 92 0.22 -4.65 12.09
N ASP A 93 0.23 -5.80 11.41
CA ASP A 93 1.49 -6.45 11.02
C ASP A 93 1.98 -5.83 9.70
N PRO A 94 3.18 -5.20 9.68
CA PRO A 94 3.76 -4.67 8.46
C PRO A 94 3.92 -5.73 7.34
N ASP A 95 4.21 -6.98 7.69
CA ASP A 95 4.40 -8.04 6.70
C ASP A 95 3.07 -8.46 6.04
N ASP A 96 1.96 -8.41 6.77
CA ASP A 96 0.62 -8.65 6.21
C ASP A 96 0.24 -7.55 5.19
N CYS A 97 0.58 -6.29 5.50
CA CYS A 97 0.26 -5.15 4.64
C CYS A 97 0.97 -5.24 3.27
N LYS A 98 2.20 -5.73 3.24
CA LYS A 98 2.99 -5.93 2.00
C LYS A 98 2.43 -7.05 1.12
N ASN A 99 1.80 -8.04 1.74
CA ASN A 99 1.25 -9.22 1.07
C ASN A 99 -0.24 -9.08 0.77
N LEU A 100 -0.91 -8.01 1.18
CA LEU A 100 -2.35 -7.85 1.08
C LEU A 100 -2.90 -8.01 -0.35
N GLU A 101 -2.18 -7.53 -1.37
CA GLU A 101 -2.57 -7.74 -2.78
C GLU A 101 -2.42 -9.21 -3.22
N GLU A 102 -1.35 -9.88 -2.80
CA GLU A 102 -1.12 -11.31 -3.11
C GLU A 102 -2.11 -12.20 -2.35
N GLU A 103 -2.36 -11.91 -1.07
CA GLU A 103 -3.24 -12.67 -0.20
C GLU A 103 -4.71 -12.49 -0.57
N THR A 104 -5.15 -11.25 -0.86
CA THR A 104 -6.51 -10.99 -1.36
C THR A 104 -6.73 -11.71 -2.69
N MET A 105 -5.75 -11.66 -3.60
CA MET A 105 -5.84 -12.35 -4.88
C MET A 105 -5.80 -13.88 -4.72
N MET A 106 -4.99 -14.41 -3.80
CA MET A 106 -5.00 -15.84 -3.46
C MET A 106 -6.33 -16.28 -2.86
N ARG A 107 -6.93 -15.45 -2.00
CA ARG A 107 -8.23 -15.71 -1.38
C ARG A 107 -9.35 -15.70 -2.42
N ASP A 108 -9.36 -14.70 -3.30
CA ASP A 108 -10.33 -14.59 -4.39
C ASP A 108 -10.20 -15.79 -5.34
N VAL A 109 -8.97 -16.20 -5.70
CA VAL A 109 -8.74 -17.42 -6.49
C VAL A 109 -9.20 -18.67 -5.74
N ALA A 110 -8.88 -18.81 -4.44
CA ALA A 110 -9.34 -19.94 -3.65
C ALA A 110 -10.88 -20.03 -3.59
N GLU A 111 -11.57 -18.90 -3.55
CA GLU A 111 -13.03 -18.81 -3.65
C GLU A 111 -13.53 -19.15 -5.07
N TRP A 112 -12.84 -18.68 -6.12
CA TRP A 112 -13.16 -19.02 -7.51
C TRP A 112 -13.02 -20.53 -7.78
N LEU A 113 -11.97 -21.17 -7.25
CA LEU A 113 -11.77 -22.61 -7.36
C LEU A 113 -12.87 -23.40 -6.63
N ARG A 114 -13.30 -22.91 -5.46
CA ARG A 114 -14.42 -23.52 -4.71
C ARG A 114 -15.74 -23.41 -5.45
N THR A 115 -15.96 -22.31 -6.16
CA THR A 115 -17.23 -22.05 -6.84
C THR A 115 -17.29 -22.63 -8.27
N SER A 116 -16.15 -23.01 -8.87
CA SER A 116 -16.06 -23.65 -10.19
C SER A 116 -16.66 -22.79 -11.33
N VAL A 117 -16.60 -21.45 -11.23
CA VAL A 117 -17.31 -20.55 -12.17
C VAL A 117 -16.39 -19.73 -13.08
N MET A 118 -15.11 -19.48 -12.75
CA MET A 118 -14.42 -18.31 -13.37
C MET A 118 -12.93 -18.39 -13.69
N ALA A 119 -12.23 -19.54 -13.60
CA ALA A 119 -10.78 -19.60 -13.83
C ALA A 119 -10.35 -18.94 -15.17
N ASP A 120 -11.17 -19.06 -16.22
CA ASP A 120 -10.85 -18.57 -17.57
C ASP A 120 -11.66 -17.33 -18.01
N ARG A 121 -12.45 -16.71 -17.12
CA ARG A 121 -13.22 -15.51 -17.53
C ARG A 121 -12.33 -14.28 -17.61
N ALA A 122 -12.00 -13.90 -18.83
CA ALA A 122 -11.31 -12.67 -19.18
C ALA A 122 -12.02 -11.41 -18.65
N HIS A 123 -11.26 -10.47 -18.11
CA HIS A 123 -11.78 -9.20 -17.60
C HIS A 123 -12.44 -8.40 -18.76
N PRO A 124 -13.68 -7.88 -18.61
CA PRO A 124 -14.49 -7.37 -19.72
C PRO A 124 -13.87 -6.21 -20.50
N ARG A 125 -12.97 -5.44 -19.88
CA ARG A 125 -12.32 -4.27 -20.51
C ARG A 125 -10.94 -4.54 -21.06
N THR A 126 -10.25 -5.56 -20.57
CA THR A 126 -8.82 -5.78 -20.85
C THR A 126 -8.54 -7.14 -21.47
N GLY A 127 -9.50 -8.06 -21.44
CA GLY A 127 -9.30 -9.44 -21.90
C GLY A 127 -8.42 -10.28 -20.97
N ALA A 128 -7.86 -9.71 -19.90
CA ALA A 128 -6.91 -10.40 -19.03
C ALA A 128 -7.63 -11.40 -18.12
N THR A 129 -7.19 -12.66 -18.14
CA THR A 129 -7.60 -13.66 -17.15
C THR A 129 -6.82 -13.47 -15.84
N SER A 130 -7.26 -14.13 -14.78
CA SER A 130 -6.55 -14.21 -13.50
C SER A 130 -5.10 -14.67 -13.66
N LEU A 131 -4.82 -15.58 -14.61
CA LEU A 131 -3.48 -16.04 -14.94
C LEU A 131 -2.62 -14.94 -15.57
N HIS A 132 -3.18 -14.12 -16.46
CA HIS A 132 -2.48 -12.98 -17.05
C HIS A 132 -2.04 -11.96 -16.00
N VAL A 133 -2.92 -11.66 -15.04
CA VAL A 133 -2.62 -10.73 -13.94
C VAL A 133 -1.53 -11.30 -13.02
N ALA A 134 -1.63 -12.59 -12.68
CA ALA A 134 -0.61 -13.29 -11.87
C ALA A 134 0.76 -13.31 -12.56
N ALA A 135 0.80 -13.58 -13.87
CA ALA A 135 2.01 -13.58 -14.67
C ALA A 135 2.63 -12.18 -14.81
N ALA A 136 1.81 -11.16 -15.08
CA ALA A 136 2.27 -9.77 -15.19
C ALA A 136 2.88 -9.24 -13.89
N LYS A 137 2.42 -9.74 -12.74
CA LYS A 137 2.89 -9.35 -11.40
C LYS A 137 3.99 -10.28 -10.84
N GLY A 138 4.31 -11.37 -11.54
CA GLY A 138 5.35 -12.32 -11.12
C GLY A 138 4.96 -13.22 -9.94
N TYR A 139 3.67 -13.42 -9.68
CA TYR A 139 3.19 -14.24 -8.55
C TYR A 139 3.29 -15.74 -8.85
N ILE A 140 4.51 -16.30 -8.73
CA ILE A 140 4.83 -17.69 -9.09
C ILE A 140 3.94 -18.72 -8.37
N LYS A 141 3.67 -18.53 -7.08
CA LYS A 141 2.78 -19.42 -6.30
C LYS A 141 1.36 -19.45 -6.88
N LEU A 142 0.84 -18.28 -7.26
CA LEU A 142 -0.49 -18.13 -7.84
C LEU A 142 -0.58 -18.74 -9.24
N ILE A 143 0.45 -18.56 -10.06
CA ILE A 143 0.57 -19.19 -11.39
C ILE A 143 0.47 -20.71 -11.27
N ASN A 144 1.27 -21.32 -10.37
CA ASN A 144 1.24 -22.76 -10.16
C ASN A 144 -0.15 -23.27 -9.72
N LEU A 145 -0.82 -22.51 -8.86
CA LEU A 145 -2.14 -22.87 -8.33
C LEU A 145 -3.24 -22.76 -9.40
N LEU A 146 -3.18 -21.74 -10.26
CA LEU A 146 -4.06 -21.59 -11.41
C LEU A 146 -3.83 -22.68 -12.47
N LEU A 147 -2.58 -23.06 -12.74
CA LEU A 147 -2.24 -24.18 -13.64
C LEU A 147 -2.75 -25.52 -13.11
N GLN A 148 -2.61 -25.79 -11.81
CA GLN A 148 -3.15 -26.99 -11.17
C GLN A 148 -4.68 -27.05 -11.23
N ALA A 149 -5.34 -25.89 -11.21
CA ALA A 149 -6.77 -25.77 -11.37
C ALA A 149 -7.26 -25.90 -12.82
N GLY A 150 -6.35 -26.00 -13.79
CA GLY A 150 -6.68 -26.16 -15.20
C GLY A 150 -6.96 -24.84 -15.94
N ALA A 151 -6.48 -23.70 -15.43
CA ALA A 151 -6.54 -22.44 -16.16
C ALA A 151 -5.75 -22.53 -17.48
N ASP A 152 -6.32 -22.04 -18.58
CA ASP A 152 -5.64 -22.05 -19.88
C ASP A 152 -4.51 -21.03 -19.90
N VAL A 153 -3.39 -21.43 -20.49
CA VAL A 153 -2.17 -20.64 -20.64
C VAL A 153 -2.18 -19.86 -21.96
N ASN A 154 -3.10 -20.17 -22.88
CA ASN A 154 -3.13 -19.67 -24.25
C ASN A 154 -4.22 -18.63 -24.52
#